data_AF-A0A4S2SBG5-F1
#
_entry.id   AF-A0A4S2SBG5-F1
#
_cell.length_a   1.000
_cell.length_b   1.000
_cell.length_c   1.000
_cell.angle_alpha   90.00
_cell.angle_beta   90.00
_cell.angle_gamma   90.00
#
_symmetry.space_group_name_H-M   'P 1'
#
loop_
_entity.id
_entity.type
_entity.pdbx_description
1 polymer ?
#
loop_
_entity_poly.entity_id
_entity_poly.type
_entity_poly.pdbx_seq_one_letter_code
_entity_poly.pdbx_strand_id
1 'polypeptide(L)'
;GFRLDGVSFMREISRDPLDLVQQTCGAHHQYPDGFMLFLGTMFSPIKDRGAAGAGFTHHLGDRVTIASPSLGALVNRVQRSDAIAPWTFGIRSLYRYLAGRGLTDSVPTSVSSSRRTAA
;
A
#
# COMPACT_ATOMS: atom_id res chain seq x y z
N GLY A 1 -17.77 -17.31 16.26
CA GLY A 1 -16.91 -17.04 15.09
C GLY A 1 -15.54 -16.59 15.57
N PHE A 2 -14.49 -16.80 14.78
CA PHE A 2 -13.14 -16.35 15.12
C PHE A 2 -13.01 -14.83 14.92
N ARG A 3 -12.38 -14.14 15.87
CA ARG A 3 -12.05 -12.72 15.79
C ARG A 3 -10.61 -12.50 16.23
N LEU A 4 -9.92 -11.67 15.46
CA LEU A 4 -8.57 -11.22 15.70
C LEU A 4 -8.54 -9.71 15.45
N ASP A 5 -7.99 -8.98 16.42
CA ASP A 5 -7.77 -7.55 16.34
C ASP A 5 -6.29 -7.28 16.60
N GLY A 6 -5.74 -6.30 15.90
CA GLY A 6 -4.36 -5.85 16.04
C GLY A 6 -4.26 -4.38 15.70
N VAL A 7 -3.30 -3.70 16.31
CA VAL A 7 -2.96 -2.31 16.02
C VAL A 7 -1.47 -2.26 15.71
N SER A 8 -1.11 -1.49 14.70
CA SER A 8 0.28 -1.22 14.35
C SER A 8 0.43 0.27 14.09
N PHE A 9 1.56 0.85 14.49
CA PHE A 9 1.81 2.27 14.30
C PHE A 9 2.90 2.47 13.25
N MET A 10 2.63 3.30 12.23
CA MET A 10 3.61 3.60 11.17
C MET A 10 4.95 4.15 11.69
N ARG A 11 4.98 4.71 12.90
CA ARG A 11 6.22 5.16 13.57
C ARG A 11 7.14 4.02 14.02
N GLU A 12 6.65 2.78 14.02
CA GLU A 12 7.37 1.59 14.51
C GLU A 12 8.04 0.80 13.38
N ILE A 13 7.91 1.26 12.13
CA ILE A 13 8.65 0.67 11.02
C ILE A 13 10.15 0.89 11.22
N SER A 14 10.96 -0.05 10.73
CA SER A 14 12.42 -0.05 10.96
C SER A 14 13.20 0.99 10.14
N ARG A 15 12.57 1.58 9.12
CA ARG A 15 13.19 2.54 8.20
C ARG A 15 12.20 3.62 7.84
N ASP A 16 12.64 4.87 7.76
CA ASP A 16 11.78 5.98 7.38
C ASP A 16 11.20 5.78 5.97
N PRO A 17 9.91 6.09 5.71
CA PRO A 17 9.32 5.93 4.39
C PRO A 17 10.01 6.76 3.30
N LEU A 18 10.52 7.95 3.62
CA LEU A 18 11.24 8.79 2.66
C LEU A 18 12.58 8.18 2.29
N ASP A 19 13.28 7.55 3.24
CA ASP A 19 14.51 6.81 2.95
C ASP A 19 14.23 5.64 2.01
N LEU A 20 13.13 4.91 2.23
CA LEU A 20 12.72 3.81 1.36
C LEU A 20 12.38 4.28 -0.07
N VAL A 21 11.74 5.45 -0.21
CA VAL A 21 11.47 6.07 -1.51
C VAL A 21 12.76 6.44 -2.23
N GLN A 22 13.71 7.07 -1.53
CA GLN A 22 15.02 7.45 -2.10
C GLN A 22 15.86 6.23 -2.52
N GLN A 23 15.78 5.13 -1.77
CA GLN A 23 16.42 3.86 -2.13
C GLN A 23 15.76 3.20 -3.35
N THR A 24 14.44 3.38 -3.51
CA THR A 24 13.68 2.79 -4.62
C THR A 24 13.87 3.55 -5.92
N CYS A 25 13.77 4.88 -5.88
CA CYS A 25 13.80 5.76 -7.05
C CYS A 25 14.97 6.74 -6.98
N GLY A 26 15.96 6.55 -7.86
CA GLY A 26 17.21 7.31 -7.84
C GLY A 26 17.93 7.28 -9.19
N ALA A 27 19.25 7.47 -9.19
CA ALA A 27 20.04 7.54 -10.42
C ALA A 27 20.00 6.24 -11.26
N HIS A 28 19.69 5.10 -10.64
CA HIS A 28 19.74 3.78 -11.29
C HIS A 28 18.35 3.22 -11.64
N HIS A 29 17.29 3.70 -11.00
CA HIS A 29 15.91 3.26 -11.24
C HIS A 29 14.99 4.49 -11.31
N GLN A 30 14.32 4.68 -12.45
CA GLN A 30 13.39 5.78 -12.69
C GLN A 30 11.98 5.27 -12.97
N TYR A 31 10.99 5.91 -12.35
CA TYR A 31 9.57 5.57 -12.48
C TYR A 31 8.78 6.83 -12.87
N PRO A 32 8.81 7.26 -14.14
CA PRO A 32 8.23 8.54 -14.58
C PRO A 32 6.71 8.63 -14.34
N ASP A 33 6.02 7.49 -14.33
CA ASP A 33 4.57 7.39 -14.07
C ASP A 33 4.24 7.07 -12.60
N GLY A 34 5.25 7.03 -11.73
CA GLY A 34 5.14 6.68 -10.31
C GLY A 34 5.20 5.18 -10.02
N PHE A 35 5.12 4.84 -8.73
CA PHE A 35 5.13 3.47 -8.24
C PHE A 35 4.32 3.34 -6.96
N MET A 36 3.91 2.11 -6.64
CA MET A 36 3.33 1.77 -5.33
C MET A 36 4.36 0.99 -4.53
N LEU A 37 4.70 1.49 -3.33
CA LEU A 37 5.66 0.84 -2.44
C LEU A 37 4.94 0.27 -1.22
N PHE A 38 5.01 -1.05 -1.05
CA PHE A 38 4.54 -1.72 0.15
C PHE A 38 5.66 -1.72 1.20
N LEU A 39 5.40 -1.13 2.36
CA LEU A 39 6.41 -0.91 3.42
C LEU A 39 6.61 -2.12 4.35
N GLY A 40 6.13 -3.29 3.93
CA GLY A 40 6.12 -4.52 4.73
C GLY A 40 4.90 -4.64 5.66
N THR A 41 4.81 -5.77 6.37
CA THR A 41 3.76 -6.01 7.35
C THR A 41 4.26 -5.73 8.77
N MET A 42 3.56 -4.88 9.50
CA MET A 42 3.81 -4.64 10.93
C MET A 42 3.00 -5.59 11.82
N PHE A 43 2.18 -6.44 11.21
CA PHE A 43 1.29 -7.35 11.92
C PHE A 43 1.50 -8.78 11.41
N SER A 44 1.83 -9.68 12.32
CA SER A 44 1.89 -11.12 12.07
C SER A 44 0.91 -11.83 13.00
N PRO A 45 -0.16 -12.47 12.48
CA PRO A 45 -1.15 -13.13 13.30
C PRO A 45 -0.57 -14.42 13.89
N ILE A 46 -0.17 -14.38 15.15
CA ILE A 46 0.35 -15.56 15.89
C ILE A 46 -0.75 -16.33 16.64
N LYS A 47 -2.00 -15.83 16.60
CA LYS A 47 -3.12 -16.46 17.30
C LYS A 47 -3.62 -17.67 16.51
N ASP A 48 -3.53 -18.83 17.14
CA ASP A 48 -4.11 -20.07 16.60
C ASP A 48 -5.60 -19.91 16.34
N ARG A 49 -6.02 -20.35 15.15
CA ARG A 49 -7.43 -20.29 14.74
C ARG A 49 -8.13 -21.65 14.74
N GLY A 50 -7.41 -22.72 14.43
CA GLY A 50 -7.96 -24.07 14.28
C GLY A 50 -7.49 -25.00 15.39
N ALA A 51 -6.24 -25.43 15.31
CA ALA A 51 -5.60 -26.27 16.31
C ALA A 51 -4.45 -25.51 16.99
N ALA A 52 -4.11 -25.91 18.22
CA ALA A 52 -2.98 -25.34 18.94
C ALA A 52 -1.67 -25.55 18.16
N GLY A 53 -0.88 -24.49 18.01
CA GLY A 53 0.36 -24.46 17.26
C GLY A 53 0.22 -24.46 15.73
N ALA A 54 -1.00 -24.46 15.18
CA ALA A 54 -1.22 -24.45 13.73
C ALA A 54 -1.15 -23.04 13.11
N GLY A 55 -1.09 -22.01 13.95
CA GLY A 55 -1.06 -20.62 13.55
C GLY A 55 -2.39 -20.13 12.99
N PHE A 56 -2.28 -19.06 12.19
CA PHE A 56 -3.42 -18.40 11.59
C PHE A 56 -3.46 -18.60 10.08
N THR A 57 -4.63 -18.95 9.58
CA THR A 57 -4.97 -18.83 8.16
C THR A 57 -6.39 -18.29 8.00
N HIS A 58 -6.66 -17.68 6.86
CA HIS A 58 -8.01 -17.23 6.54
C HIS A 58 -8.91 -18.40 6.16
N HIS A 59 -10.18 -18.29 6.53
CA HIS A 59 -11.24 -19.14 5.97
C HIS A 59 -12.06 -18.34 4.95
N LEU A 60 -12.73 -19.03 4.02
CA LEU A 60 -13.65 -18.38 3.08
C LEU A 60 -14.75 -17.62 3.84
N GLY A 61 -15.09 -16.44 3.35
CA GLY A 61 -16.08 -15.55 3.96
C GLY A 61 -15.53 -14.64 5.06
N ASP A 62 -14.25 -14.81 5.45
CA ASP A 62 -13.61 -13.89 6.39
C ASP A 62 -13.72 -12.45 5.94
N ARG A 63 -13.98 -11.55 6.90
CA ARG A 63 -13.93 -10.12 6.66
C ARG A 63 -12.65 -9.56 7.27
N VAL A 64 -11.75 -9.08 6.42
CA VAL A 64 -10.52 -8.38 6.80
C VAL A 64 -10.78 -6.88 6.71
N THR A 65 -10.47 -6.15 7.77
CA THR A 65 -10.59 -4.68 7.81
C THR A 65 -9.28 -4.09 8.28
N ILE A 66 -8.69 -3.21 7.47
CA ILE A 66 -7.51 -2.41 7.81
C ILE A 66 -7.97 -0.96 7.78
N ALA A 67 -7.77 -0.21 8.86
CA ALA A 67 -8.29 1.14 8.98
C ALA A 67 -7.28 2.12 9.58
N SER A 68 -7.37 3.38 9.17
CA SER A 68 -6.74 4.51 9.83
C SER A 68 -7.70 5.70 9.85
N PRO A 69 -7.63 6.57 10.88
CA PRO A 69 -8.49 7.75 10.92
C PRO A 69 -8.36 8.67 9.69
N SER A 70 -7.16 8.78 9.13
CA SER A 70 -6.88 9.68 8.00
C SER A 70 -7.28 9.13 6.63
N LEU A 71 -7.33 7.81 6.46
CA LEU A 71 -7.58 7.18 5.15
C LEU A 71 -8.91 6.40 5.09
N GLY A 72 -9.59 6.23 6.22
CA GLY A 72 -10.77 5.38 6.32
C GLY A 72 -10.38 3.90 6.45
N ALA A 73 -11.14 3.01 5.80
CA ALA A 73 -10.96 1.57 5.93
C ALA A 73 -10.91 0.86 4.57
N LEU A 74 -9.92 -0.01 4.41
CA LEU A 74 -9.89 -1.05 3.40
C LEU A 74 -10.54 -2.31 3.97
N VAL A 75 -11.66 -2.73 3.37
CA VAL A 75 -12.42 -3.91 3.82
C VAL A 75 -12.46 -4.92 2.68
N ASN A 76 -11.96 -6.12 2.94
CA ASN A 76 -12.01 -7.23 1.99
C ASN A 76 -12.77 -8.43 2.57
N ARG A 77 -13.47 -9.17 1.72
CA ARG A 77 -14.02 -10.49 2.06
C ARG A 77 -13.19 -11.56 1.36
N VAL A 78 -12.70 -12.54 2.12
CA VAL A 78 -11.89 -13.64 1.59
C VAL A 78 -12.78 -14.54 0.74
N GLN A 79 -12.37 -14.72 -0.51
CA GLN A 79 -13.01 -15.63 -1.46
C GLN A 79 -11.95 -16.17 -2.42
N ARG A 80 -12.28 -17.25 -3.12
CA ARG A 80 -11.44 -17.79 -4.20
C ARG A 80 -11.31 -16.79 -5.35
N SER A 81 -10.11 -16.69 -5.91
CA SER A 81 -9.80 -15.74 -6.99
C SER A 81 -10.64 -15.96 -8.26
N ASP A 82 -11.00 -17.20 -8.56
CA ASP A 82 -11.83 -17.56 -9.72
C ASP A 82 -13.33 -17.25 -9.53
N ALA A 83 -13.75 -16.98 -8.30
CA ALA A 83 -15.13 -16.67 -7.95
C ALA A 83 -15.37 -15.18 -7.64
N ILE A 84 -14.31 -14.36 -7.60
CA ILE A 84 -14.41 -12.90 -7.40
C ILE A 84 -14.61 -12.22 -8.74
N ALA A 85 -15.38 -11.13 -8.75
CA ALA A 85 -15.58 -10.32 -9.95
C ALA A 85 -14.24 -9.83 -10.53
N PRO A 86 -14.06 -9.86 -11.86
CA PRO A 86 -12.86 -9.33 -12.50
C PRO A 86 -12.62 -7.86 -12.14
N TRP A 87 -11.35 -7.48 -12.05
CA TRP A 87 -11.00 -6.10 -11.76
C TRP A 87 -11.25 -5.21 -12.99
N THR A 88 -12.08 -4.18 -12.82
CA THR A 88 -12.43 -3.21 -13.88
C THR A 88 -11.86 -1.81 -13.65
N PHE A 89 -11.24 -1.57 -12.48
CA PHE A 89 -10.71 -0.27 -12.08
C PHE A 89 -9.19 -0.21 -12.26
N GLY A 90 -8.73 -0.03 -13.49
CA GLY A 90 -7.30 0.11 -13.78
C GLY A 90 -6.74 1.51 -13.47
N ILE A 91 -5.44 1.69 -13.73
CA ILE A 91 -4.71 2.95 -13.49
C ILE A 91 -5.34 4.17 -14.18
N ARG A 92 -5.91 4.01 -15.38
CA ARG A 92 -6.62 5.11 -16.08
C ARG A 92 -7.85 5.57 -15.32
N SER A 93 -8.58 4.64 -14.70
CA SER A 93 -9.74 4.96 -13.87
C SER A 93 -9.32 5.64 -12.58
N LEU A 94 -8.18 5.25 -11.99
CA LEU A 94 -7.59 5.94 -10.84
C LEU A 94 -7.27 7.40 -11.16
N TYR A 95 -6.54 7.67 -12.25
CA TYR A 95 -6.20 9.06 -12.62
C TYR A 95 -7.44 9.91 -12.90
N ARG A 96 -8.45 9.37 -13.60
CA ARG A 96 -9.73 10.09 -13.78
C ARG A 96 -10.44 10.39 -12.46
N TYR A 97 -10.43 9.43 -11.54
CA TYR A 97 -11.03 9.59 -10.21
C TYR A 97 -10.31 10.68 -9.39
N LEU A 98 -8.97 10.73 -9.45
CA LEU A 98 -8.18 11.76 -8.78
C LEU A 98 -8.39 13.14 -9.42
N ALA A 99 -8.41 13.23 -10.75
CA ALA A 99 -8.65 14.47 -11.48
C ALA A 99 -10.04 15.05 -11.16
N GLY A 100 -11.08 14.21 -11.12
CA GLY A 100 -12.43 14.63 -10.72
C GLY A 100 -12.52 15.15 -9.28
N ARG A 101 -11.48 14.93 -8.46
CA ARG A 101 -11.36 15.44 -7.09
C ARG A 101 -10.38 16.62 -6.97
N GLY A 102 -9.83 17.11 -8.08
CA GLY A 102 -8.84 18.20 -8.10
C GLY A 102 -7.47 17.80 -7.52
N LEU A 103 -7.13 16.50 -7.53
CA LEU A 103 -5.90 15.97 -6.92
C LEU A 103 -4.75 15.74 -7.93
N THR A 104 -4.87 16.28 -9.15
CA THR A 104 -3.86 16.10 -10.23
C THR A 104 -2.97 17.31 -10.48
N ASP A 105 -3.25 18.46 -9.85
CA ASP A 105 -2.69 19.75 -10.25
C ASP A 105 -1.40 20.15 -9.49
N SER A 106 -0.77 19.20 -8.79
CA SER A 106 0.35 19.49 -7.88
C SER A 106 1.69 18.89 -8.30
N VAL A 107 1.97 18.69 -9.60
CA VAL A 107 3.33 18.31 -10.04
C VAL A 107 4.13 19.59 -10.31
N PRO A 108 5.10 19.98 -9.45
CA PRO A 108 5.99 21.08 -9.76
C PRO A 108 6.91 20.64 -10.91
N THR A 109 6.73 21.23 -12.08
CA THR A 109 7.61 21.07 -13.23
C THR A 109 8.87 21.92 -13.06
N SER A 110 9.79 21.54 -12.17
CA SER A 110 11.19 21.95 -12.30
C SER A 110 12.12 21.17 -11.38
N VAL A 111 12.91 20.24 -11.94
CA VAL A 111 14.27 20.03 -11.46
C VAL A 111 15.18 20.70 -12.49
N SER A 112 15.54 21.95 -12.22
CA SER A 112 16.60 22.62 -12.98
C SER A 112 17.92 21.93 -12.65
N SER A 113 18.44 21.12 -13.60
CA SER A 113 19.77 20.57 -13.46
C SER A 113 20.79 21.67 -13.78
N SER A 114 21.22 22.42 -12.77
CA SER A 114 22.42 23.24 -12.89
C SER A 114 23.65 22.32 -12.94
N ARG A 115 24.02 21.84 -14.14
CA ARG A 115 25.36 21.32 -14.36
C ARG A 115 26.33 22.51 -14.25
N ARG A 116 27.02 22.61 -13.12
CA ARG A 116 28.27 23.40 -13.06
C ARG A 116 29.28 22.69 -13.95
N THR A 117 29.55 23.27 -15.10
CA THR A 117 30.81 23.04 -15.83
C THR A 117 31.92 23.67 -15.00
N ALA A 118 32.80 22.85 -14.43
CA ALA A 118 34.11 23.30 -13.99
C ALA A 118 35.05 23.17 -15.19
N ALA A 119 35.70 24.28 -15.53
CA ALA A 119 36.86 24.35 -16.41
C ALA A 119 38.11 23.87 -15.66
#